data_AF-A0A6C0JAD4-F1
#
_entry.id   AF-A0A6C0JAD4-F1
#
_cell.length_a   1.000
_cell.length_b   1.000
_cell.length_c   1.000
_cell.angle_alpha   90.00
_cell.angle_beta   90.00
_cell.angle_gamma   90.00
#
_symmetry.space_group_name_H-M   'P 1'
#
loop_
_entity.id
_entity.type
_entity.pdbx_description
1 polymer ?
#
loop_
_entity_poly.entity_id
_entity_poly.type
_entity_poly.pdbx_seq_one_letter_code
_entity_poly.pdbx_strand_id
1 'polypeptide(L)'
;MNKKGRYEGAIALIKSQTNYTDEEANEKIEKWEGNYMNVIKEYLNPNFNMKHVKKDDRSVNQKMMGEIRGFMDTITVGFKKRKAEEEKKQEYLKRVYAEFLEVKKCYPTCKYDPPRILSCDFNCNNTLCPGELLPDKKYSKMKNEEPKNEVINL
;
A
#
# COMPACT_ATOMS: atom_id res chain seq x y z
N MET A 1 -45.39 21.53 -16.67
CA MET A 1 -44.55 20.65 -15.82
C MET A 1 -44.62 21.16 -14.39
N ASN A 2 -45.11 20.33 -13.46
CA ASN A 2 -45.48 20.71 -12.10
C ASN A 2 -44.20 20.87 -11.23
N LYS A 3 -43.65 22.09 -11.16
CA LYS A 3 -42.42 22.39 -10.40
C LYS A 3 -42.56 22.17 -8.88
N LYS A 4 -43.79 22.11 -8.35
CA LYS A 4 -44.10 22.05 -6.92
C LYS A 4 -43.59 20.80 -6.19
N GLY A 5 -43.41 19.67 -6.89
CA GLY A 5 -43.02 18.40 -6.26
C GLY A 5 -41.52 18.07 -6.25
N ARG A 6 -40.65 18.88 -6.87
CA ARG A 6 -39.25 18.48 -7.10
C ARG A 6 -38.38 18.55 -5.84
N TYR A 7 -38.74 19.41 -4.89
CA TYR A 7 -37.91 19.72 -3.71
C TYR A 7 -38.66 19.63 -2.38
N GLU A 8 -39.88 19.08 -2.33
CA GLU A 8 -40.70 19.02 -1.11
C GLU A 8 -39.98 18.39 0.09
N GLY A 9 -39.31 17.25 -0.13
CA GLY A 9 -38.51 16.60 0.93
C GLY A 9 -37.30 17.44 1.39
N ALA A 10 -36.72 18.22 0.49
CA ALA A 10 -35.58 19.07 0.78
C ALA A 10 -35.99 20.34 1.54
N ILE A 11 -37.15 20.90 1.22
CA ILE A 11 -37.76 22.06 1.92
C ILE A 11 -38.15 21.67 3.35
N ALA A 12 -38.76 20.50 3.53
CA ALA A 12 -39.07 19.99 4.86
C ALA A 12 -37.82 19.86 5.76
N LEU A 13 -36.71 19.40 5.18
CA LEU A 13 -35.42 19.32 5.88
C LEU A 13 -34.87 20.70 6.24
N ILE A 14 -34.89 21.66 5.31
CA ILE A 14 -34.45 23.03 5.58
C ILE A 14 -35.24 23.64 6.74
N LYS A 15 -36.57 23.58 6.69
CA LYS A 15 -37.46 24.13 7.73
C LYS A 15 -37.30 23.46 9.09
N SER A 16 -36.88 22.20 9.12
CA SER A 16 -36.60 21.49 10.39
C SER A 16 -35.33 22.00 11.08
N GLN A 17 -34.40 22.60 10.33
CA GLN A 17 -33.09 23.05 10.79
C GLN A 17 -32.90 24.57 10.77
N THR A 18 -33.81 25.31 10.13
CA THR A 18 -33.74 26.78 9.97
C THR A 18 -35.10 27.41 10.25
N ASN A 19 -35.12 28.73 10.43
CA ASN A 19 -36.35 29.48 10.65
C ASN A 19 -37.00 29.97 9.34
N TYR A 20 -36.68 29.34 8.20
CA TYR A 20 -37.19 29.77 6.90
C TYR A 20 -38.65 29.36 6.69
N THR A 21 -39.41 30.23 6.03
CA THR A 21 -40.73 29.94 5.50
C THR A 21 -40.65 29.06 4.25
N ASP A 22 -41.78 28.49 3.82
CA ASP A 22 -41.84 27.68 2.60
C ASP A 22 -41.39 28.47 1.35
N GLU A 23 -41.71 29.75 1.31
CA GLU A 23 -41.34 30.64 0.20
C GLU A 23 -39.84 30.92 0.20
N GLU A 24 -39.26 31.26 1.35
CA GLU A 24 -37.82 31.51 1.51
C GLU A 24 -36.99 30.25 1.25
N ALA A 25 -37.45 29.08 1.72
CA ALA A 25 -36.77 27.82 1.47
C ALA A 25 -36.78 27.45 -0.02
N ASN A 26 -37.88 27.74 -0.74
CA ASN A 26 -37.96 27.56 -2.19
C ASN A 26 -37.03 28.52 -2.95
N GLU A 27 -36.98 29.79 -2.57
CA GLU A 27 -36.08 30.75 -3.20
C GLU A 27 -34.61 30.37 -3.00
N LYS A 28 -34.25 29.99 -1.77
CA LYS A 28 -32.89 29.59 -1.42
C LYS A 28 -32.49 28.28 -2.10
N ILE A 29 -33.36 27.28 -2.16
CA ILE A 29 -33.02 26.01 -2.80
C ILE A 29 -32.87 26.16 -4.31
N GLU A 30 -33.63 27.06 -4.96
CA GLU A 30 -33.42 27.41 -6.37
C GLU A 30 -32.09 28.15 -6.57
N LYS A 31 -31.75 29.11 -5.70
CA LYS A 31 -30.46 29.82 -5.72
C LYS A 31 -29.26 28.86 -5.61
N TRP A 32 -29.41 27.76 -4.90
CA TRP A 32 -28.39 26.71 -4.75
C TRP A 32 -28.59 25.50 -5.67
N GLU A 33 -29.35 25.65 -6.75
CA GLU A 33 -29.56 24.63 -7.79
C GLU A 33 -30.04 23.27 -7.25
N GLY A 34 -30.91 23.29 -6.22
CA GLY A 34 -31.44 22.09 -5.58
C GLY A 34 -30.62 21.57 -4.40
N ASN A 35 -29.49 22.20 -4.07
CA ASN A 35 -28.61 21.75 -2.98
C ASN A 35 -29.04 22.32 -1.62
N TYR A 36 -29.95 21.61 -0.95
CA TYR A 36 -30.44 21.99 0.39
C TYR A 36 -29.35 22.06 1.46
N MET A 37 -28.27 21.29 1.32
CA MET A 37 -27.16 21.31 2.26
C MET A 37 -26.41 22.66 2.20
N ASN A 38 -26.29 23.25 1.00
CA ASN A 38 -25.72 24.58 0.83
C ASN A 38 -26.62 25.67 1.41
N VAL A 39 -27.95 25.51 1.34
CA VAL A 39 -28.92 26.40 2.00
C VAL A 39 -28.71 26.39 3.51
N ILE A 40 -28.63 25.21 4.12
CA ILE A 40 -28.40 25.06 5.57
C ILE A 40 -27.03 25.63 5.97
N LYS A 41 -25.98 25.38 5.15
CA LYS A 41 -24.66 25.96 5.37
C LYS A 41 -24.65 27.49 5.23
N GLU A 42 -25.38 28.05 4.27
CA GLU A 42 -25.55 29.51 4.11
C GLU A 42 -26.25 30.11 5.33
N TYR A 43 -27.28 29.44 5.86
CA TYR A 43 -28.00 29.88 7.06
C TYR A 43 -27.09 29.92 8.30
N LEU A 44 -26.23 28.89 8.48
CA LEU A 44 -25.29 28.81 9.59
C LEU A 44 -24.09 29.75 9.42
N ASN A 45 -23.58 29.89 8.20
CA ASN A 45 -22.46 30.76 7.87
C ASN A 45 -22.66 31.35 6.47
N PRO A 46 -23.06 32.63 6.35
CA PRO A 46 -23.29 33.29 5.06
C PRO A 46 -22.08 33.27 4.11
N ASN A 47 -20.86 33.16 4.66
CA ASN A 47 -19.62 33.12 3.90
C ASN A 47 -19.02 31.71 3.78
N PHE A 48 -19.80 30.64 3.99
CA PHE A 48 -19.28 29.26 3.92
C PHE A 48 -18.63 28.89 2.59
N ASN A 49 -19.03 29.57 1.51
CA ASN A 49 -18.46 29.42 0.17
C ASN A 49 -17.14 30.15 -0.03
N MET A 50 -16.79 31.08 0.86
CA MET A 50 -15.49 31.71 0.83
C MET A 50 -14.46 30.71 1.36
N LYS A 51 -13.74 30.06 0.44
CA LYS A 51 -12.54 29.32 0.82
C LYS A 51 -11.55 30.32 1.43
N HIS A 52 -11.30 30.21 2.72
CA HIS A 52 -10.18 30.90 3.34
C HIS A 52 -8.91 30.43 2.63
N VAL A 53 -8.37 31.29 1.76
CA VAL A 53 -7.05 31.08 1.18
C VAL A 53 -6.08 31.25 2.34
N LYS A 54 -5.61 30.14 2.90
CA LYS A 54 -4.52 30.17 3.88
C LYS A 54 -3.33 30.80 3.17
N LYS A 55 -3.02 32.05 3.52
CA LYS A 55 -1.78 32.68 3.08
C LYS A 55 -0.65 31.94 3.78
N ASP A 56 0.34 31.54 2.99
CA ASP A 56 1.53 30.90 3.53
C ASP A 56 2.42 31.97 4.14
N ASP A 57 2.20 32.26 5.43
CA ASP A 57 2.94 33.27 6.20
C ASP A 57 4.34 32.80 6.62
N ARG A 58 4.81 31.64 6.11
CA ARG A 58 6.13 31.12 6.43
C ARG A 58 7.22 31.99 5.82
N SER A 59 8.25 32.27 6.60
CA SER A 59 9.47 32.91 6.10
C SER A 59 10.22 31.99 5.12
N VAL A 60 11.10 32.57 4.29
CA VAL A 60 11.94 31.81 3.35
C VAL A 60 12.72 30.71 4.09
N ASN A 61 13.26 31.02 5.27
CA ASN A 61 13.99 30.07 6.10
C ASN A 61 13.07 28.94 6.60
N GLN A 62 11.85 29.24 7.02
CA GLN A 62 10.89 28.21 7.46
C GLN A 62 10.50 27.27 6.30
N LYS A 63 10.37 27.79 5.08
CA LYS A 63 10.13 26.98 3.89
C LYS A 63 11.32 26.08 3.60
N MET A 64 12.53 26.64 3.57
CA MET A 64 13.77 25.89 3.36
C MET A 64 13.94 24.76 4.39
N MET A 65 13.72 25.03 5.67
CA MET A 65 13.82 24.01 6.71
C MET A 65 12.74 22.92 6.57
N GLY A 66 11.55 23.29 6.08
CA GLY A 66 10.50 22.33 5.75
C GLY A 66 10.93 21.38 4.63
N GLU A 67 11.54 21.91 3.56
CA GLU A 67 12.06 21.10 2.45
C GLU A 67 13.20 20.18 2.90
N ILE A 68 14.16 20.71 3.68
CA ILE A 68 15.28 19.91 4.22
C ILE A 68 14.74 18.76 5.08
N ARG A 69 13.76 19.03 5.94
CA ARG A 69 13.15 17.99 6.78
C ARG A 69 12.42 16.95 5.92
N GLY A 70 11.59 17.37 4.98
CA GLY A 70 10.86 16.46 4.09
C GLY A 70 11.81 15.54 3.31
N PHE A 71 12.92 16.09 2.84
CA PHE A 71 13.98 15.32 2.18
C PHE A 71 14.61 14.27 3.11
N MET A 72 15.05 14.69 4.30
CA MET A 72 15.67 13.79 5.29
C MET A 72 14.72 12.71 5.80
N ASP A 73 13.45 13.05 6.01
CA ASP A 73 12.42 12.10 6.44
C ASP A 73 12.20 11.02 5.36
N THR A 74 12.12 11.42 4.10
CA THR A 74 11.98 10.50 2.96
C THR A 74 13.16 9.53 2.87
N ILE A 75 14.39 10.04 2.99
CA ILE A 75 15.60 9.20 2.99
C ILE A 75 15.58 8.21 4.15
N THR A 76 15.25 8.69 5.35
CA THR A 76 15.24 7.89 6.58
C THR A 76 14.22 6.76 6.48
N VAL A 77 13.01 7.04 5.98
CA VAL A 77 11.98 6.02 5.76
C VAL A 77 12.47 4.98 4.75
N GLY A 78 13.03 5.41 3.62
CA GLY A 78 13.56 4.49 2.61
C GLY A 78 14.70 3.61 3.13
N PHE A 79 15.61 4.17 3.93
CA PHE A 79 16.70 3.43 4.55
C PHE A 79 16.19 2.37 5.54
N LYS A 80 15.27 2.74 6.44
CA LYS A 80 14.67 1.81 7.40
C LYS A 80 13.97 0.65 6.70
N LYS A 81 13.25 0.93 5.61
CA LYS A 81 12.58 -0.09 4.81
C LYS A 81 13.57 -1.10 4.21
N ARG A 82 14.62 -0.61 3.52
CA ARG A 82 15.66 -1.48 2.95
C ARG A 82 16.36 -2.31 4.01
N LYS A 83 16.70 -1.71 5.16
CA LYS A 83 17.32 -2.41 6.28
C LYS A 83 16.43 -3.54 6.81
N ALA A 84 15.14 -3.27 7.01
CA ALA A 84 14.19 -4.29 7.46
C ALA A 84 14.01 -5.42 6.43
N GLU A 85 13.99 -5.10 5.14
CA GLU A 85 13.94 -6.11 4.06
C GLU A 85 15.20 -6.98 4.02
N GLU A 86 16.39 -6.38 4.18
CA GLU A 86 17.65 -7.10 4.29
C GLU A 86 17.70 -8.01 5.51
N GLU A 87 17.26 -7.54 6.67
CA GLU A 87 17.18 -8.32 7.91
C GLU A 87 16.24 -9.52 7.74
N LYS A 88 15.03 -9.33 7.18
CA LYS A 88 14.10 -10.42 6.86
C LYS A 88 14.71 -11.44 5.89
N LYS A 89 15.40 -10.97 4.85
CA LYS A 89 16.09 -11.83 3.88
C LYS A 89 17.20 -12.66 4.56
N GLN A 90 17.98 -12.04 5.43
CA GLN A 90 19.04 -12.73 6.17
C GLN A 90 18.47 -13.75 7.15
N GLU A 91 17.39 -13.42 7.87
CA GLU A 91 16.71 -14.35 8.78
C GLU A 91 16.14 -15.55 8.03
N TYR A 92 15.48 -15.31 6.90
CA TYR A 92 15.00 -16.37 6.01
C TYR A 92 16.15 -17.29 5.55
N LEU A 93 17.26 -16.71 5.06
CA LEU A 93 18.43 -17.48 4.62
C LEU A 93 19.04 -18.30 5.76
N LYS A 94 19.14 -17.74 6.97
CA LYS A 94 19.61 -18.47 8.17
C LYS A 94 18.71 -19.65 8.49
N ARG A 95 17.39 -19.48 8.43
CA ARG A 95 16.41 -20.55 8.67
C ARG A 95 16.55 -21.67 7.64
N VAL A 96 16.54 -21.34 6.35
CA VAL A 96 16.69 -22.32 5.25
C VAL A 96 18.04 -23.06 5.36
N TYR A 97 19.11 -22.35 5.72
CA TYR A 97 20.41 -22.98 5.91
C TYR A 97 20.44 -23.92 7.12
N ALA A 98 19.78 -23.57 8.23
CA ALA A 98 19.65 -24.45 9.39
C ALA A 98 18.87 -25.73 9.05
N GLU A 99 17.74 -25.61 8.34
CA GLU A 99 16.98 -26.76 7.84
C GLU A 99 17.83 -27.65 6.93
N PHE A 100 18.61 -27.04 6.03
CA PHE A 100 19.56 -27.75 5.18
C PHE A 100 20.59 -28.56 5.99
N LEU A 101 21.16 -27.95 7.04
CA LEU A 101 22.14 -28.63 7.90
C LEU A 101 21.54 -29.83 8.63
N GLU A 102 20.30 -29.73 9.14
CA GLU A 102 19.63 -30.85 9.79
C GLU A 102 19.40 -32.03 8.84
N VAL A 103 18.91 -31.76 7.62
CA VAL A 103 18.73 -32.82 6.62
C VAL A 103 20.08 -33.41 6.19
N LYS A 104 21.12 -32.58 6.07
CA LYS A 104 22.47 -33.05 5.71
C LYS A 104 23.04 -34.04 6.72
N LYS A 105 22.75 -33.88 8.02
CA LYS A 105 23.15 -34.86 9.05
C LYS A 105 22.61 -36.26 8.77
N CYS A 106 21.42 -36.38 8.19
CA CYS A 106 20.82 -37.66 7.81
C CYS A 106 21.48 -38.32 6.59
N TYR A 107 22.23 -37.57 5.79
CA TYR A 107 22.89 -38.04 4.57
C TYR A 107 24.40 -37.72 4.57
N PRO A 108 25.18 -38.33 5.48
CA PRO A 108 26.60 -38.02 5.64
C PRO A 108 27.46 -38.35 4.42
N THR A 109 26.98 -39.22 3.54
CA THR A 109 27.66 -39.60 2.28
C THR A 109 27.45 -38.59 1.15
N CYS A 110 26.58 -37.58 1.33
CA CYS A 110 26.29 -36.58 0.33
C CYS A 110 27.39 -35.49 0.27
N LYS A 111 27.97 -35.28 -0.91
CA LYS A 111 29.03 -34.27 -1.15
C LYS A 111 28.50 -32.84 -1.31
N TYR A 112 27.19 -32.67 -1.46
CA TYR A 112 26.56 -31.36 -1.70
C TYR A 112 26.77 -30.43 -0.50
N ASP A 113 27.36 -29.26 -0.74
CA ASP A 113 27.70 -28.27 0.30
C ASP A 113 27.71 -26.84 -0.25
N PRO A 114 26.53 -26.22 -0.43
CA PRO A 114 26.44 -24.85 -0.90
C PRO A 114 27.06 -23.87 0.11
N PRO A 115 27.77 -22.83 -0.34
CA PRO A 115 27.95 -22.43 -1.74
C PRO A 115 29.16 -23.07 -2.45
N ARG A 116 29.98 -23.86 -1.75
CA ARG A 116 31.26 -24.37 -2.27
C ARG A 116 31.09 -25.49 -3.29
N ILE A 117 30.17 -26.43 -3.03
CA ILE A 117 29.89 -27.60 -3.86
C ILE A 117 28.41 -27.62 -4.21
N LEU A 118 28.11 -27.29 -5.47
CA LEU A 118 26.73 -27.09 -5.96
C LEU A 118 26.12 -28.33 -6.66
N SER A 119 26.91 -29.36 -6.90
CA SER A 119 26.46 -30.62 -7.51
C SER A 119 26.88 -31.81 -6.65
N CYS A 120 26.23 -32.96 -6.87
CA CYS A 120 26.60 -34.23 -6.24
C CYS A 120 26.38 -35.36 -7.25
N ASP A 121 26.64 -36.58 -6.82
CA ASP A 121 26.41 -37.80 -7.61
C ASP A 121 24.94 -37.94 -8.05
N PHE A 122 24.73 -38.46 -9.26
CA PHE A 122 23.41 -38.66 -9.89
C PHE A 122 22.42 -39.42 -8.98
N ASN A 123 22.88 -40.50 -8.35
CA ASN A 123 22.07 -41.38 -7.48
C ASN A 123 22.08 -40.97 -6.00
N CYS A 124 22.34 -39.71 -5.67
CA CYS A 124 22.35 -39.29 -4.27
C CYS A 124 20.95 -39.49 -3.62
N ASN A 125 20.87 -40.05 -2.41
CA ASN A 125 19.57 -40.21 -1.73
C ASN A 125 19.07 -38.93 -1.03
N ASN A 126 19.93 -37.91 -0.91
CA ASN A 126 19.55 -36.63 -0.32
C ASN A 126 18.56 -35.90 -1.24
N THR A 127 17.37 -35.59 -0.71
CA THR A 127 16.28 -34.91 -1.41
C THR A 127 16.58 -33.44 -1.69
N LEU A 128 17.43 -32.80 -0.87
CA LEU A 128 17.84 -31.40 -1.06
C LEU A 128 18.95 -31.24 -2.09
N CYS A 129 19.60 -32.34 -2.47
CA CYS A 129 20.66 -32.30 -3.46
C CYS A 129 20.07 -32.23 -4.87
N PRO A 130 20.46 -31.25 -5.70
CA PRO A 130 19.96 -31.14 -7.08
C PRO A 130 20.52 -32.26 -7.99
N GLY A 131 21.57 -32.96 -7.57
CA GLY A 131 22.24 -34.02 -8.31
C GLY A 131 23.40 -33.50 -9.17
N GLU A 132 23.80 -34.27 -10.17
CA GLU A 132 24.88 -33.92 -11.09
C GLU A 132 24.43 -32.83 -12.07
N LEU A 133 25.34 -31.93 -12.44
CA LEU A 133 25.11 -30.89 -13.45
C LEU A 133 25.40 -31.46 -14.84
N LEU A 134 24.35 -31.57 -15.66
CA LEU A 134 24.44 -32.09 -17.03
C LEU A 134 25.00 -31.04 -18.01
N PRO A 135 25.47 -31.44 -19.20
CA PRO A 135 25.96 -30.53 -20.24
C PRO A 135 24.96 -29.43 -20.62
N ASP A 136 23.66 -29.73 -20.52
CA ASP A 136 22.56 -28.81 -20.78
C ASP A 136 22.36 -27.75 -19.68
N LYS A 137 23.30 -27.65 -18.73
CA LYS A 137 23.26 -26.79 -17.54
C LYS A 137 22.06 -27.04 -16.62
N LYS A 138 21.45 -28.23 -16.73
CA LYS A 138 20.37 -28.69 -15.86
C LYS A 138 20.89 -29.72 -14.87
N TYR A 139 20.34 -29.71 -13.66
CA TYR A 139 20.66 -30.72 -12.68
C TYR A 139 19.80 -31.97 -12.87
N SER A 140 20.40 -33.14 -12.69
CA SER A 140 19.78 -34.45 -12.93
C SER A 140 18.47 -34.71 -12.18
N LYS A 141 18.25 -34.12 -10.99
CA LYS A 141 17.02 -34.30 -10.21
C LYS A 141 16.03 -33.14 -10.32
N MET A 142 16.35 -32.07 -11.06
CA MET A 142 15.37 -31.01 -11.30
C MET A 142 14.31 -31.53 -12.27
N LYS A 143 13.05 -31.49 -11.85
CA LYS A 143 11.92 -31.81 -12.72
C LYS A 143 11.85 -30.79 -13.86
N ASN A 144 11.60 -31.25 -15.08
CA ASN A 144 11.35 -30.38 -16.25
C ASN A 144 9.95 -29.72 -16.20
N GLU A 145 9.38 -29.49 -15.02
CA GLU A 145 8.07 -28.86 -14.89
C GLU A 145 8.19 -27.35 -15.14
N GLU A 146 7.27 -26.82 -15.94
CA GLU A 146 7.15 -25.38 -16.23
C GLU A 146 7.06 -24.58 -14.91
N PRO A 147 7.70 -23.40 -14.83
CA PRO A 147 7.72 -22.62 -13.59
C PRO A 147 6.30 -22.19 -13.22
N LYS A 148 5.71 -22.84 -12.21
CA LYS A 148 4.56 -22.29 -11.50
C LYS A 148 5.09 -21.09 -10.72
N ASN A 149 4.88 -19.90 -11.26
CA ASN A 149 5.13 -18.64 -10.56
C ASN A 149 4.15 -18.55 -9.38
N GLU A 150 4.46 -19.24 -8.28
CA GLU A 150 3.83 -18.93 -7.01
C GLU A 150 4.34 -17.55 -6.59
N VAL A 151 3.50 -16.54 -6.83
CA VAL A 151 3.70 -15.18 -6.34
C VAL A 151 3.73 -15.27 -4.81
N ILE A 152 4.93 -15.33 -4.25
CA ILE A 152 5.14 -15.12 -2.82
C ILE A 152 4.82 -13.64 -2.59
N ASN A 153 3.58 -13.35 -2.18
CA ASN A 153 3.18 -12.02 -1.74
C ASN A 153 3.99 -11.68 -0.48
N LEU A 154 5.01 -10.83 -0.67
CA LEU A 154 5.83 -10.20 0.37
C LEU A 154 5.16 -8.95 0.94
#